data_AF-A0A7J2T655-F1
#
_entry.id   AF-A0A7J2T655-F1
#
_cell.length_a   1.000
_cell.length_b   1.000
_cell.length_c   1.000
_cell.angle_alpha   90.00
_cell.angle_beta   90.00
_cell.angle_gamma   90.00
#
_symmetry.space_group_name_H-M   'P 1'
#
loop_
_entity.id
_entity.type
_entity.pdbx_description
1 polymer ?
#
loop_
_entity_poly.entity_id
_entity_poly.type
_entity_poly.pdbx_seq_one_letter_code
_entity_poly.pdbx_strand_id
1 'polypeptide(L)'
;MSLEDTLEKLSNACGVAGREEEVRHLLSEMLKPYVDEVKEDKLGNVIGVKRGGENAPKVMLAAHIDEIGLLVKTISKDGFL
;
A
#
# COMPACT_ATOMS: atom_id res chain seq x y z
N MET A 1 -9.95 2.79 -14.97
CA MET A 1 -8.61 2.22 -15.21
C MET A 1 -8.79 0.76 -15.54
N SER A 2 -8.01 0.23 -16.49
CA SER A 2 -7.98 -1.22 -16.68
C SER A 2 -7.30 -1.90 -15.48
N LEU A 3 -7.39 -3.23 -15.44
CA LEU A 3 -6.62 -4.01 -14.48
C LEU A 3 -5.12 -3.82 -14.71
N GLU A 4 -4.66 -3.82 -15.96
CA GLU A 4 -3.24 -3.62 -16.28
C GLU A 4 -2.75 -2.24 -15.80
N ASP A 5 -3.51 -1.16 -16.06
CA ASP A 5 -3.15 0.19 -15.59
C ASP A 5 -3.01 0.26 -14.06
N THR A 6 -3.85 -0.50 -13.35
CA THR A 6 -3.88 -0.52 -11.88
C THR A 6 -2.66 -1.24 -11.34
N LEU A 7 -2.36 -2.41 -11.91
CA LEU A 7 -1.17 -3.19 -11.55
C LEU A 7 0.10 -2.41 -11.86
N GLU A 8 0.21 -1.82 -13.05
CA GLU A 8 1.38 -1.03 -13.43
C GLU A 8 1.63 0.12 -12.46
N LYS A 9 0.59 0.91 -12.13
CA LYS A 9 0.74 2.04 -11.20
C LYS A 9 1.15 1.60 -9.79
N LEU A 10 0.54 0.54 -9.27
CA LEU A 10 0.89 0.03 -7.94
C LEU A 10 2.29 -0.60 -7.91
N SER A 11 2.66 -1.34 -8.96
CA SER A 11 3.99 -1.99 -9.07
C SER A 11 5.13 -1.02 -9.32
N ASN A 12 4.87 0.13 -9.94
CA ASN A 12 5.90 1.15 -10.19
C ASN A 12 6.08 2.14 -9.02
N ALA A 13 5.18 2.13 -8.02
CA ALA A 13 5.31 2.96 -6.83
C ALA A 13 6.37 2.39 -5.89
N CYS A 14 7.24 3.24 -5.35
CA CYS A 14 8.24 2.79 -4.37
C CYS A 14 7.55 2.41 -3.05
N GLY A 15 7.88 1.23 -2.53
CA GLY A 15 7.22 0.72 -1.34
C GLY A 15 8.07 -0.23 -0.51
N VAL A 16 9.39 0.00 -0.38
CA VAL A 16 10.23 -0.89 0.42
C VAL A 16 9.74 -0.93 1.86
N ALA A 17 9.85 -2.11 2.51
CA ALA A 17 9.37 -2.30 3.87
C ALA A 17 9.85 -1.19 4.85
N GLY A 18 8.90 -0.54 5.52
CA GLY A 18 9.10 0.62 6.40
C GLY A 18 9.18 1.98 5.70
N ARG A 19 8.97 2.04 4.38
CA ARG A 19 8.94 3.26 3.53
C ARG A 19 7.85 3.13 2.45
N GLU A 20 6.64 2.81 2.86
CA GLU A 20 5.50 2.53 1.97
C GLU A 20 4.70 3.79 1.61
N GLU A 21 5.19 5.02 1.86
CA GLU A 21 4.37 6.23 1.77
C GLU A 21 3.78 6.50 0.38
N GLU A 22 4.54 6.22 -0.69
CA GLU A 22 4.08 6.45 -2.06
C GLU A 22 2.95 5.47 -2.44
N VAL A 23 3.19 4.17 -2.30
CA VAL A 23 2.18 3.14 -2.58
C VAL A 23 0.97 3.26 -1.65
N ARG A 24 1.16 3.65 -0.39
CA ARG A 24 0.09 3.93 0.58
C ARG A 24 -0.83 5.04 0.08
N HIS A 25 -0.26 6.18 -0.33
CA HIS A 25 -1.06 7.31 -0.82
C HIS A 25 -1.85 6.93 -2.08
N LEU A 26 -1.21 6.23 -3.01
CA LEU A 26 -1.83 5.78 -4.24
C LEU A 26 -3.00 4.82 -3.96
N LEU A 27 -2.79 3.82 -3.10
CA LEU A 27 -3.81 2.84 -2.73
C LEU A 27 -4.99 3.48 -1.98
N SER A 28 -4.72 4.42 -1.06
CA SER A 28 -5.74 5.16 -0.32
C SER A 28 -6.70 5.90 -1.27
N GLU A 29 -6.19 6.55 -2.33
CA GLU A 29 -7.04 7.21 -3.34
C GLU A 29 -7.80 6.20 -4.22
N MET A 30 -7.13 5.13 -4.65
CA MET A 30 -7.75 4.09 -5.50
C MET A 30 -8.86 3.32 -4.79
N LEU A 31 -8.80 3.16 -3.46
CA LEU A 31 -9.79 2.43 -2.68
C LEU A 31 -11.09 3.21 -2.45
N LYS A 32 -11.04 4.55 -2.37
CA LYS A 32 -12.19 5.40 -2.01
C LYS A 32 -13.49 5.09 -2.79
N PRO A 33 -13.48 4.81 -4.10
CA PRO A 33 -14.72 4.53 -4.83
C PRO A 33 -15.39 3.20 -4.46
N TYR A 34 -14.65 2.28 -3.83
CA TYR A 34 -15.10 0.90 -3.59
C TYR A 34 -15.53 0.64 -2.15
N VAL A 35 -15.15 1.51 -1.21
CA VAL A 35 -15.39 1.33 0.23
C VAL A 35 -16.12 2.53 0.83
N ASP A 36 -16.72 2.36 2.00
CA ASP A 36 -17.46 3.44 2.65
C ASP A 36 -16.54 4.30 3.55
N GLU A 37 -15.39 3.76 3.93
CA GLU A 37 -14.39 4.45 4.74
C GLU A 37 -12.99 3.94 4.39
N VAL A 38 -12.02 4.86 4.30
CA VAL A 38 -10.59 4.55 4.19
C VAL A 38 -9.92 5.12 5.42
N LYS A 39 -9.13 4.31 6.13
CA LYS A 39 -8.33 4.74 7.28
C LYS A 39 -6.90 4.29 7.12
N GLU A 40 -6.00 5.03 7.76
CA GLU A 40 -4.61 4.61 7.94
C GLU A 40 -4.38 4.38 9.44
N ASP A 41 -3.75 3.24 9.78
CA ASP A 41 -3.34 3.00 11.17
C ASP A 41 -1.98 3.65 11.48
N LYS A 42 -1.51 3.50 12.72
CA LYS A 42 -0.24 4.10 13.17
C LYS A 42 0.99 3.49 12.51
N LEU A 43 0.88 2.31 11.91
CA LEU A 43 1.95 1.65 11.17
C LEU A 43 1.90 1.97 9.67
N GLY A 44 0.86 2.66 9.20
CA GLY A 44 0.69 3.01 7.80
C GLY A 44 -0.12 2.00 6.98
N ASN A 45 -0.78 1.02 7.62
CA ASN A 45 -1.67 0.12 6.88
C ASN A 45 -2.90 0.88 6.37
N VAL A 46 -3.21 0.73 5.09
CA VAL A 46 -4.46 1.24 4.49
C VAL A 46 -5.59 0.24 4.73
N ILE A 47 -6.63 0.70 5.41
CA ILE A 47 -7.79 -0.12 5.77
C ILE A 47 -9.03 0.46 5.10
N GLY A 48 -9.47 -0.20 4.03
CA GLY A 48 -10.75 0.06 3.39
C GLY A 48 -11.88 -0.72 4.07
N VAL A 49 -12.91 -0.03 4.54
CA VAL A 49 -14.06 -0.64 5.21
C VAL A 49 -15.31 -0.50 4.33
N LYS A 50 -15.82 -1.64 3.86
CA LYS A 50 -17.16 -1.74 3.28
C LYS A 50 -18.13 -2.27 4.33
N ARG A 51 -19.18 -1.51 4.64
CA ARG A 51 -20.20 -1.88 5.63
C ARG A 51 -21.15 -2.90 5.02
N GLY A 52 -21.23 -4.06 5.67
CA GLY A 52 -22.23 -5.08 5.36
C GLY A 52 -23.62 -4.71 5.88
N GLY A 53 -24.59 -5.56 5.57
CA GLY A 53 -25.94 -5.48 6.13
C GLY A 53 -26.00 -5.83 7.62
N GLU A 54 -27.19 -5.71 8.19
CA GLU A 54 -27.46 -6.10 9.58
C GLU A 54 -27.13 -7.58 9.82
N ASN A 55 -26.44 -7.88 10.94
CA ASN A 55 -25.98 -9.23 11.31
C ASN A 55 -25.05 -9.92 10.29
N ALA A 56 -24.44 -9.19 9.36
CA ALA A 56 -23.44 -9.75 8.46
C ALA A 56 -22.12 -10.11 9.19
N PRO A 57 -21.43 -11.20 8.79
CA PRO A 57 -20.12 -11.52 9.35
C PRO A 57 -19.07 -10.47 8.94
N LYS A 58 -18.06 -10.27 9.80
CA LYS A 58 -16.89 -9.45 9.47
C LYS A 58 -15.84 -10.31 8.77
N VAL A 59 -15.46 -9.91 7.57
CA VAL A 59 -14.42 -10.58 6.76
C VAL A 59 -13.28 -9.61 6.53
N MET A 60 -12.04 -10.09 6.67
CA MET A 60 -10.83 -9.34 6.36
C MET A 60 -10.13 -9.99 5.17
N LEU A 61 -9.89 -9.19 4.13
CA LEU A 61 -8.98 -9.53 3.04
C LEU A 61 -7.71 -8.71 3.25
N ALA A 62 -6.57 -9.38 3.31
CA ALA A 62 -5.29 -8.74 3.55
C ALA A 62 -4.34 -9.04 2.38
N ALA A 63 -3.71 -7.99 1.87
CA ALA A 63 -2.59 -8.05 0.93
C ALA A 63 -1.56 -7.04 1.41
N HIS A 64 -0.28 -7.38 1.30
CA HIS A 64 0.80 -6.50 1.71
C HIS A 64 1.22 -5.62 0.51
N ILE A 65 1.54 -4.35 0.78
CA ILE A 65 1.89 -3.35 -0.24
C ILE A 65 3.40 -3.12 -0.32
N ASP A 66 4.13 -3.68 0.64
CA ASP A 66 5.57 -3.57 0.69
C ASP A 66 6.24 -4.46 -0.34
N GLU A 67 7.40 -4.01 -0.79
CA GLU A 67 8.27 -4.75 -1.70
C GLU A 67 9.64 -5.02 -1.10
N ILE A 68 10.31 -6.04 -1.64
CA ILE A 68 11.70 -6.33 -1.30
C ILE A 68 12.58 -5.22 -1.89
N GLY A 69 13.41 -4.62 -1.04
CA GLY A 69 14.37 -3.62 -1.43
C GLY A 69 15.72 -3.80 -0.74
N LEU A 70 16.56 -2.78 -0.88
CA LEU A 70 17.88 -2.72 -0.25
C LEU A 70 18.01 -1.43 0.55
N LEU A 71 18.77 -1.50 1.65
CA LEU A 71 19.14 -0.35 2.46
C LEU A 71 20.64 -0.09 2.29
N VAL A 72 21.00 1.12 1.86
CA VAL A 72 22.40 1.55 1.80
C VAL A 72 22.98 1.58 3.21
N LYS A 73 24.07 0.84 3.42
CA LYS A 73 24.72 0.71 4.73
C LYS A 73 26.05 1.45 4.82
N THR A 74 26.77 1.59 3.72
CA THR A 74 28.12 2.15 3.71
C THR A 74 28.33 2.87 2.38
N ILE A 75 29.14 3.92 2.41
CA ILE A 75 29.61 4.58 1.19
C ILE A 75 31.13 4.42 1.19
N SER A 76 31.67 3.80 0.14
CA SER A 76 33.11 3.59 0.01
C SER A 76 33.83 4.93 -0.21
N LYS A 77 35.16 4.94 -0.03
CA LYS A 77 35.97 6.15 -0.26
C LYS A 77 35.90 6.63 -1.72
N ASP A 78 35.63 5.72 -2.65
CA ASP A 78 35.51 6.00 -4.08
C ASP A 78 34.05 6.33 -4.48
N GLY A 79 33.12 6.37 -3.53
CA GLY A 79 31.73 6.78 -3.75
C GLY A 79 30.75 5.68 -4.13
N PHE A 80 31.13 4.40 -4.05
CA PHE A 80 30.22 3.28 -4.24
C PHE A 80 29.36 3.03 -2.98
N LEU A 81 28.14 2.51 -3.16
CA LEU A 81 27.19 2.17 -2.11
C LEU A 81 27.29 0.70 -1.66
#